data_AF-A0A4Q6DRT2-F1
#
_entry.id   AF-A0A4Q6DRT2-F1
#
_cell.length_a   1.000
_cell.length_b   1.000
_cell.length_c   1.000
_cell.angle_alpha   90.00
_cell.angle_beta   90.00
_cell.angle_gamma   90.00
#
_symmetry.space_group_name_H-M   'P 1'
#
loop_
_entity.id
_entity.type
_entity.pdbx_description
1 polymer ?
#
loop_
_entity_poly.entity_id
_entity_poly.type
_entity_poly.pdbx_seq_one_letter_code
_entity_poly.pdbx_strand_id
1 'polypeptide(L)'
;LLSPDKRIKVSIDLKKKIVYSVTFNGDALLTDSYLQLNLDKQKLGENPQLVKKTFSTINTTSRPVVPLKNSTVVNNYNLLRLDFKGSFSVEFRAYNDGIAYRFITAKKDSVAVTGEDAHFNFSSPVETSYQETDSFASYEIRYTRGDLKDMRKDRMSPTPVLYDNKKYKVLISEADLYDYPCLFVKGAGDKAVDAVFAKVPLKYGPNGDRSLKVEKEADYIAKTNGTRSFPWRFLVITDKDKQIPENEMVYKLSTSNQLKDTQWIKPGQVTWEWWHNAYVYGVDFKSGYNQDTYKYYIDFASKFGIPYIIMDEGWAKTTMNPFEPNPTINLQELIAYGKTKNVKIMLWFTWLAVENNFNVFETLEKWGIAGVKIDFMDRSDQWMVNYYTRVAKEAAKHHILVDFHGAF
;
A
#
# COMPACT_ATOMS: atom_id res chain seq x y z
N LEU A 1 -3.01 -27.14 -6.54
CA LEU A 1 -4.14 -26.29 -6.14
C LEU A 1 -4.82 -25.78 -7.40
N LEU A 2 -6.14 -25.88 -7.51
CA LEU A 2 -6.92 -25.39 -8.67
C LEU A 2 -7.79 -24.21 -8.22
N SER A 3 -8.03 -23.23 -9.09
CA SER A 3 -9.09 -22.23 -8.90
C SER A 3 -10.47 -22.89 -8.87
N PRO A 4 -11.51 -22.22 -8.33
CA PRO A 4 -12.89 -22.73 -8.38
C PRO A 4 -13.37 -23.10 -9.80
N ASP A 5 -13.04 -22.29 -10.81
CA ASP A 5 -13.36 -22.56 -12.22
C ASP A 5 -12.36 -23.49 -12.94
N LYS A 6 -11.32 -23.94 -12.22
CA LYS A 6 -10.24 -24.82 -12.68
C LYS A 6 -9.40 -24.28 -13.84
N ARG A 7 -9.56 -23.00 -14.21
CA ARG A 7 -8.75 -22.37 -15.26
C ARG A 7 -7.32 -22.14 -14.78
N ILE A 8 -7.13 -21.79 -13.51
CA ILE A 8 -5.80 -21.59 -12.91
C ILE A 8 -5.42 -22.82 -12.10
N LYS A 9 -4.20 -23.31 -12.30
CA LYS A 9 -3.59 -24.39 -11.51
C LYS A 9 -2.24 -23.94 -10.99
N VAL A 10 -2.04 -24.07 -9.68
CA VAL A 10 -0.74 -23.95 -9.03
C VAL A 10 -0.22 -25.34 -8.69
N SER A 11 0.96 -25.69 -9.17
CA SER A 11 1.66 -26.92 -8.80
C SER A 11 2.85 -26.54 -7.91
N ILE A 12 2.99 -27.20 -6.76
CA ILE A 12 4.06 -26.94 -5.79
C ILE A 12 4.95 -28.16 -5.74
N ASP A 13 6.24 -27.95 -5.89
CA ASP A 13 7.29 -28.97 -5.83
C ASP A 13 8.30 -28.60 -4.73
N LEU A 14 8.57 -29.56 -3.85
CA LEU A 14 9.45 -29.39 -2.70
C LEU A 14 10.80 -30.05 -3.03
N LYS A 15 11.73 -29.24 -3.55
CA LYS A 15 13.10 -29.66 -3.90
C LYS A 15 14.09 -29.10 -2.86
N LYS A 16 15.18 -28.50 -3.33
CA LYS A 16 16.09 -27.68 -2.50
C LYS A 16 15.44 -26.37 -2.04
N LYS A 17 14.40 -25.92 -2.75
CA LYS A 17 13.54 -24.77 -2.41
C LYS A 17 12.07 -25.16 -2.50
N ILE A 18 11.17 -24.30 -1.99
CA ILE A 18 9.74 -24.36 -2.33
C ILE A 18 9.58 -23.78 -3.73
N VAL A 19 9.39 -24.65 -4.72
CA VAL A 19 9.21 -24.28 -6.13
C VAL A 19 7.73 -24.36 -6.47
N TYR A 20 7.24 -23.45 -7.30
CA TYR A 20 5.88 -23.50 -7.83
C TYR A 20 5.84 -23.15 -9.32
N SER A 21 4.82 -23.67 -9.98
CA SER A 21 4.48 -23.35 -11.36
C SER A 21 2.98 -23.05 -11.46
N VAL A 22 2.64 -22.24 -12.47
CA VAL A 22 1.26 -21.78 -12.69
C VAL A 22 0.89 -22.07 -14.12
N THR A 23 -0.27 -22.70 -14.33
CA THR A 23 -0.88 -22.82 -15.65
C THR A 23 -2.22 -22.08 -15.68
N PHE A 24 -2.56 -21.52 -16.83
CA PHE A 24 -3.87 -20.92 -17.09
C PHE A 24 -4.47 -21.50 -18.36
N ASN A 25 -5.69 -22.04 -18.28
CA ASN A 25 -6.32 -22.84 -19.34
C ASN A 25 -5.44 -24.00 -19.86
N GLY A 26 -4.57 -24.56 -19.00
CA GLY A 26 -3.63 -25.61 -19.35
C GLY A 26 -2.29 -25.13 -19.92
N ASP A 27 -2.18 -23.87 -20.34
CA ASP A 27 -0.91 -23.29 -20.81
C ASP A 27 -0.02 -22.91 -19.63
N ALA A 28 1.28 -23.16 -19.74
CA ALA A 28 2.24 -22.70 -18.74
C ALA A 28 2.34 -21.17 -18.75
N LEU A 29 2.21 -20.54 -17.58
CA LEU A 29 2.44 -19.12 -17.36
C LEU A 29 3.73 -18.85 -16.58
N LEU A 30 3.91 -19.56 -15.47
CA LEU A 30 5.11 -19.51 -14.64
C LEU A 30 5.69 -20.90 -14.48
N THR A 31 7.01 -21.02 -14.58
CA THR A 31 7.77 -22.27 -14.46
C THR A 31 8.94 -22.06 -13.52
N ASP A 32 9.25 -23.04 -12.67
CA ASP A 32 10.40 -22.99 -11.76
C ASP A 32 10.50 -21.70 -10.92
N SER A 33 9.36 -21.06 -10.62
CA SER A 33 9.28 -19.94 -9.70
C SER A 33 9.48 -20.45 -8.27
N TYR A 34 10.08 -19.66 -7.38
CA TYR A 34 10.38 -20.15 -6.04
C TYR A 34 10.26 -19.07 -4.98
N LEU A 35 10.10 -19.51 -3.74
CA LEU A 35 9.97 -18.62 -2.58
C LEU A 35 10.81 -19.11 -1.40
N GLN A 36 11.36 -18.17 -0.65
CA GLN A 36 12.13 -18.40 0.58
C GLN A 36 12.09 -17.17 1.47
N LEU A 37 11.93 -17.34 2.78
CA LEU A 37 12.07 -16.26 3.75
C LEU A 37 13.39 -16.42 4.51
N ASN A 38 14.30 -15.45 4.37
CA ASN A 38 15.63 -15.49 4.95
C ASN A 38 15.61 -14.80 6.31
N LEU A 39 15.81 -15.57 7.38
CA LEU A 39 16.02 -15.06 8.74
C LEU A 39 17.51 -15.05 9.08
N ASP A 40 17.87 -14.34 10.15
CA ASP A 40 19.25 -14.28 10.68
C ASP A 40 19.89 -15.67 10.89
N LYS A 41 19.13 -16.64 11.40
CA LYS A 41 19.60 -17.98 11.79
C LYS A 41 19.05 -19.11 10.93
N GLN A 42 18.13 -18.83 10.01
CA GLN A 42 17.43 -19.88 9.27
C GLN A 42 16.89 -19.36 7.93
N LYS A 43 16.90 -20.20 6.91
CA LYS A 43 16.20 -19.95 5.64
C LYS A 43 14.93 -20.79 5.55
N LEU A 44 13.77 -20.16 5.67
CA LEU A 44 12.48 -20.84 5.59
C LEU A 44 12.14 -21.09 4.12
N GLY A 45 12.18 -22.36 3.72
CA GLY A 45 11.97 -22.77 2.33
C GLY A 45 13.19 -23.45 1.72
N GLU A 46 14.36 -23.38 2.34
CA GLU A 46 15.53 -24.18 1.97
C GLU A 46 15.38 -25.61 2.51
N ASN A 47 15.53 -26.62 1.63
CA ASN A 47 15.32 -28.05 1.92
C ASN A 47 14.05 -28.30 2.78
N PRO A 48 12.88 -27.83 2.33
CA PRO A 48 11.68 -27.73 3.16
C PRO A 48 11.15 -29.13 3.52
N GLN A 49 11.00 -29.39 4.82
CA GLN A 49 10.42 -30.65 5.31
C GLN A 49 8.94 -30.46 5.64
N LEU A 50 8.08 -30.91 4.73
CA LEU A 50 6.62 -30.83 4.90
C LEU A 50 6.17 -31.71 6.07
N VAL A 51 5.37 -31.12 6.96
CA VAL A 51 4.74 -31.81 8.10
C VAL A 51 3.29 -32.11 7.78
N LYS A 52 2.56 -31.12 7.25
CA LYS A 52 1.13 -31.23 6.98
C LYS A 52 0.74 -30.41 5.76
N LYS A 53 -0.21 -30.93 4.98
CA LYS A 53 -0.93 -30.18 3.95
C LYS A 53 -2.40 -30.11 4.31
N THR A 54 -2.99 -28.93 4.20
CA THR A 54 -4.42 -28.70 4.46
C THR A 54 -5.04 -28.01 3.27
N PHE A 55 -6.16 -28.57 2.77
CA PHE A 55 -6.95 -27.96 1.70
C PHE A 55 -8.25 -27.41 2.27
N SER A 56 -8.71 -26.29 1.72
CA SER A 56 -10.01 -25.71 2.07
C SER A 56 -10.59 -24.97 0.87
N THR A 57 -11.90 -24.88 0.81
CA THR A 57 -12.60 -23.99 -0.12
C THR A 57 -13.28 -22.92 0.69
N ILE A 58 -13.11 -21.67 0.28
CA ILE A 58 -13.66 -20.51 0.96
C ILE A 58 -14.56 -19.78 -0.03
N ASN A 59 -15.77 -19.47 0.41
CA ASN A 59 -16.69 -18.61 -0.32
C ASN A 59 -17.40 -17.73 0.69
N THR A 60 -16.93 -16.49 0.82
CA THR A 60 -17.50 -15.51 1.74
C THR A 60 -17.85 -14.23 0.98
N THR A 61 -18.62 -13.37 1.63
CA THR A 61 -18.98 -12.06 1.09
C THR A 61 -18.78 -11.02 2.19
N SER A 62 -18.31 -9.84 1.79
CA SER A 62 -18.15 -8.71 2.71
C SER A 62 -18.60 -7.42 2.06
N ARG A 63 -18.93 -6.43 2.90
CA ARG A 63 -19.31 -5.09 2.48
C ARG A 63 -18.27 -4.11 3.04
N PRO A 64 -17.41 -3.54 2.19
CA PRO A 64 -16.49 -2.49 2.62
C PRO A 64 -17.27 -1.33 3.27
N VAL A 65 -16.71 -0.73 4.33
CA VAL A 65 -17.32 0.42 5.01
C VAL A 65 -17.53 1.58 4.03
N VAL A 66 -16.47 1.90 3.28
CA VAL A 66 -16.52 2.78 2.13
C VAL A 66 -16.47 1.88 0.90
N PRO A 67 -17.53 1.84 0.06
CA PRO A 67 -17.52 1.06 -1.17
C PRO A 67 -16.30 1.42 -2.02
N LEU A 68 -15.64 0.38 -2.55
CA LEU A 68 -14.59 0.55 -3.56
C LEU A 68 -15.28 0.65 -4.93
N LYS A 69 -14.91 -0.24 -5.86
CA LYS A 69 -15.63 -0.43 -7.13
C LYS A 69 -17.00 -1.06 -6.91
N ASN A 70 -17.11 -2.01 -5.97
CA ASN A 70 -18.35 -2.67 -5.62
C ASN A 70 -18.67 -2.47 -4.13
N SER A 71 -19.96 -2.37 -3.80
CA SER A 71 -20.45 -2.34 -2.41
C SER A 71 -20.44 -3.73 -1.74
N THR A 72 -20.22 -4.77 -2.54
CA THR A 72 -20.20 -6.17 -2.10
C THR A 72 -19.03 -6.86 -2.78
N VAL A 73 -18.13 -7.43 -1.98
CA VAL A 73 -16.95 -8.16 -2.46
C VAL A 73 -17.11 -9.63 -2.13
N VAL A 74 -17.08 -10.47 -3.17
CA VAL A 74 -17.12 -11.93 -3.04
C VAL A 74 -15.70 -12.47 -2.96
N ASN A 75 -15.41 -13.22 -1.90
CA ASN A 75 -14.12 -13.85 -1.66
C ASN A 75 -14.24 -15.37 -1.86
N ASN A 76 -14.07 -15.82 -3.11
CA ASN A 76 -14.21 -17.22 -3.52
C ASN A 76 -12.88 -17.79 -4.04
N TYR A 77 -12.30 -18.74 -3.31
CA TYR A 77 -11.01 -19.36 -3.66
C TYR A 77 -10.87 -20.75 -3.06
N ASN A 78 -9.94 -21.51 -3.64
CA ASN A 78 -9.40 -22.71 -3.00
C ASN A 78 -8.07 -22.37 -2.32
N LEU A 79 -7.85 -22.94 -1.15
CA LEU A 79 -6.68 -22.73 -0.30
C LEU A 79 -5.87 -24.03 -0.20
N LEU A 80 -4.55 -23.88 -0.22
CA LEU A 80 -3.60 -24.91 0.20
C LEU A 80 -2.65 -24.31 1.24
N ARG A 81 -2.70 -24.82 2.46
CA ARG A 81 -1.71 -24.53 3.50
C ARG A 81 -0.72 -25.67 3.61
N LEU A 82 0.56 -25.33 3.58
CA LEU A 82 1.68 -26.26 3.78
C LEU A 82 2.38 -25.87 5.08
N ASP A 83 2.32 -26.75 6.07
CA ASP A 83 3.02 -26.58 7.35
C ASP A 83 4.35 -27.36 7.29
N PHE A 84 5.45 -26.71 7.66
CA PHE A 84 6.79 -27.27 7.58
C PHE A 84 7.44 -27.38 8.96
N LYS A 85 8.46 -28.22 9.08
CA LYS A 85 9.36 -28.16 10.24
C LYS A 85 10.03 -26.79 10.32
N GLY A 86 10.35 -26.35 11.53
CA GLY A 86 10.91 -25.01 11.78
C GLY A 86 9.86 -23.94 12.11
N SER A 87 8.62 -24.36 12.43
CA SER A 87 7.52 -23.50 12.89
C SER A 87 7.15 -22.41 11.89
N PHE A 88 7.01 -22.81 10.62
CA PHE A 88 6.51 -21.93 9.57
C PHE A 88 5.58 -22.68 8.62
N SER A 89 4.75 -21.91 7.93
CA SER A 89 3.82 -22.38 6.92
C SER A 89 3.87 -21.47 5.69
N VAL A 90 3.45 -22.01 4.56
CA VAL A 90 3.14 -21.23 3.36
C VAL A 90 1.69 -21.49 2.99
N GLU A 91 0.90 -20.43 2.87
CA GLU A 91 -0.48 -20.49 2.38
C GLU A 91 -0.50 -20.06 0.91
N PHE A 92 -1.10 -20.87 0.05
CA PHE A 92 -1.46 -20.54 -1.32
C PHE A 92 -2.98 -20.41 -1.45
N ARG A 93 -3.42 -19.42 -2.21
CA ARG A 93 -4.82 -19.25 -2.63
C ARG A 93 -4.90 -19.21 -4.15
N ALA A 94 -5.89 -19.88 -4.71
CA ALA A 94 -6.22 -19.83 -6.14
C ALA A 94 -7.64 -19.32 -6.30
N TYR A 95 -7.76 -18.13 -6.88
CA TYR A 95 -8.99 -17.48 -7.31
C TYR A 95 -9.19 -17.73 -8.81
N ASN A 96 -10.36 -17.39 -9.35
CA ASN A 96 -10.58 -17.45 -10.79
C ASN A 96 -9.79 -16.37 -11.54
N ASP A 97 -9.49 -15.26 -10.87
CA ASP A 97 -8.82 -14.06 -11.39
C ASP A 97 -7.35 -13.94 -10.94
N GLY A 98 -6.80 -14.94 -10.23
CA GLY A 98 -5.41 -14.88 -9.79
C GLY A 98 -5.00 -15.90 -8.74
N ILE A 99 -3.75 -15.78 -8.30
CA ILE A 99 -3.20 -16.57 -7.20
C ILE A 99 -2.56 -15.65 -6.16
N ALA A 100 -2.41 -16.15 -4.94
CA ALA A 100 -1.64 -15.46 -3.91
C ALA A 100 -0.91 -16.46 -3.02
N TYR A 101 0.23 -16.06 -2.46
CA TYR A 101 0.87 -16.80 -1.39
C TYR A 101 1.38 -15.88 -0.27
N ARG A 102 1.56 -16.43 0.93
CA ARG A 102 2.28 -15.75 2.03
C ARG A 102 2.97 -16.74 2.94
N PHE A 103 4.02 -16.27 3.62
CA PHE A 103 4.61 -16.96 4.75
C PHE A 103 3.82 -16.69 6.04
N ILE A 104 3.83 -17.68 6.94
CA ILE A 104 3.32 -17.57 8.30
C ILE A 104 4.36 -18.19 9.22
N THR A 105 4.70 -17.53 10.31
CA THR A 105 5.62 -18.06 11.33
C THR A 105 4.93 -18.17 12.67
N ALA A 106 5.37 -19.15 13.46
CA ALA A 106 4.97 -19.37 14.85
C ALA A 106 6.21 -19.48 15.73
N LYS A 107 7.05 -18.43 15.71
CA LYS A 107 8.28 -18.32 16.49
C LYS A 107 7.99 -17.58 17.79
N LYS A 108 8.59 -18.02 18.89
CA LYS A 108 8.36 -17.47 20.24
C LYS A 108 8.86 -16.02 20.38
N ASP A 109 10.07 -15.77 19.88
CA ASP A 109 10.75 -14.48 20.00
C ASP A 109 10.65 -13.67 18.71
N SER A 110 11.05 -12.39 18.75
CA SER A 110 11.16 -11.57 17.54
C SER A 110 12.11 -12.20 16.52
N VAL A 111 11.80 -12.05 15.24
CA VAL A 111 12.65 -12.49 14.12
C VAL A 111 13.18 -11.29 13.34
N ALA A 112 14.44 -11.38 12.91
CA ALA A 112 15.01 -10.47 11.92
C ALA A 112 14.99 -11.17 10.56
N VAL A 113 14.32 -10.56 9.58
CA VAL A 113 14.27 -11.02 8.19
C VAL A 113 15.39 -10.33 7.43
N THR A 114 16.41 -11.10 7.05
CA THR A 114 17.57 -10.60 6.29
C THR A 114 17.27 -10.45 4.80
N GLY A 115 16.23 -11.13 4.30
CA GLY A 115 15.73 -10.98 2.94
C GLY A 115 14.55 -11.91 2.65
N GLU A 116 13.97 -11.76 1.48
CA GLU A 116 12.92 -12.65 0.97
C GLU A 116 13.18 -12.93 -0.50
N ASP A 117 13.26 -14.21 -0.85
CA ASP A 117 13.26 -14.65 -2.23
C ASP A 117 11.80 -14.76 -2.67
N ALA A 118 11.39 -13.93 -3.63
CA ALA A 118 10.18 -14.12 -4.40
C ALA A 118 10.58 -14.02 -5.88
N HIS A 119 10.81 -15.19 -6.47
CA HIS A 119 11.28 -15.33 -7.84
C HIS A 119 10.12 -15.72 -8.75
N PHE A 120 9.90 -14.90 -9.79
CA PHE A 120 8.84 -15.11 -10.76
C PHE A 120 9.48 -15.35 -12.13
N ASN A 121 9.40 -16.57 -12.63
CA ASN A 121 9.97 -16.98 -13.90
C ASN A 121 8.87 -17.35 -14.89
N PHE A 122 8.75 -16.56 -15.96
CA PHE A 122 7.74 -16.71 -16.99
C PHE A 122 8.12 -17.82 -17.97
N SER A 123 7.13 -18.60 -18.38
CA SER A 123 7.30 -19.71 -19.31
C SER A 123 7.79 -19.24 -20.69
N SER A 124 7.35 -18.06 -21.13
CA SER A 124 7.66 -17.41 -22.41
C SER A 124 8.21 -15.99 -22.20
N PRO A 125 8.82 -15.38 -23.22
CA PRO A 125 9.10 -13.94 -23.21
C PRO A 125 7.84 -13.13 -22.90
N VAL A 126 8.01 -12.03 -22.19
CA VAL A 126 6.94 -11.11 -21.81
C VAL A 126 7.38 -9.67 -22.07
N GLU A 127 6.42 -8.86 -22.46
CA GLU A 127 6.52 -7.41 -22.39
C GLU A 127 6.07 -6.96 -21.00
N THR A 128 6.76 -6.00 -20.40
CA THR A 128 6.49 -5.49 -19.07
C THR A 128 6.08 -4.02 -19.12
N SER A 129 5.12 -3.63 -18.28
CA SER A 129 4.80 -2.23 -17.97
C SER A 129 5.13 -1.96 -16.51
N TYR A 130 6.13 -1.11 -16.27
CA TYR A 130 6.75 -0.92 -14.95
C TYR A 130 7.17 0.54 -14.73
N GLN A 131 7.42 0.93 -13.48
CA GLN A 131 7.92 2.25 -13.10
C GLN A 131 9.42 2.15 -12.78
N GLU A 132 10.30 2.67 -13.64
CA GLU A 132 11.74 2.51 -13.43
C GLU A 132 12.28 3.45 -12.33
N THR A 133 12.94 2.89 -11.32
CA THR A 133 13.58 3.64 -10.22
C THR A 133 14.89 2.98 -9.75
N ASP A 134 15.77 3.76 -9.14
CA ASP A 134 16.92 3.30 -8.34
C ASP A 134 16.74 3.54 -6.83
N SER A 135 15.55 4.01 -6.42
CA SER A 135 15.25 4.38 -5.04
C SER A 135 13.98 3.71 -4.52
N PHE A 136 13.99 3.37 -3.23
CA PHE A 136 12.84 2.87 -2.48
C PHE A 136 11.94 4.01 -1.95
N ALA A 137 11.81 5.10 -2.70
CA ALA A 137 11.13 6.33 -2.27
C ALA A 137 10.10 6.85 -3.28
N SER A 138 10.16 6.40 -4.54
CA SER A 138 9.47 7.07 -5.64
C SER A 138 8.34 6.21 -6.22
N TYR A 139 7.11 6.72 -6.13
CA TYR A 139 5.88 6.07 -6.63
C TYR A 139 5.16 6.89 -7.71
N GLU A 140 5.55 8.15 -7.90
CA GLU A 140 5.00 9.06 -8.90
C GLU A 140 5.85 9.09 -10.18
N ILE A 141 6.05 7.92 -10.77
CA ILE A 141 6.87 7.74 -11.97
C ILE A 141 5.98 7.33 -13.13
N ARG A 142 6.27 7.83 -14.34
CA ARG A 142 5.58 7.36 -15.55
C ARG A 142 5.91 5.90 -15.81
N TYR A 143 4.91 5.12 -16.21
CA TYR A 143 5.14 3.75 -16.65
C TYR A 143 5.96 3.73 -17.95
N THR A 144 6.99 2.89 -17.96
CA THR A 144 7.73 2.46 -19.14
C THR A 144 7.18 1.11 -19.61
N ARG A 145 7.23 0.87 -20.92
CA ARG A 145 6.80 -0.39 -21.54
C ARG A 145 7.90 -0.91 -22.46
N GLY A 146 8.23 -2.20 -22.34
CA GLY A 146 9.25 -2.85 -23.17
C GLY A 146 9.39 -4.33 -22.86
N ASP A 147 10.26 -5.05 -23.59
CA ASP A 147 10.52 -6.46 -23.30
C ASP A 147 11.23 -6.62 -21.95
N LEU A 148 10.85 -7.64 -21.15
CA LEU A 148 11.45 -7.86 -19.83
C LEU A 148 12.97 -8.05 -19.87
N LYS A 149 13.48 -8.72 -20.91
CA LYS A 149 14.93 -8.93 -21.11
C LYS A 149 15.72 -7.62 -21.20
N ASP A 150 15.06 -6.53 -21.63
CA ASP A 150 15.68 -5.21 -21.82
C ASP A 150 15.56 -4.34 -20.57
N MET A 151 14.89 -4.83 -19.51
CA MET A 151 14.81 -4.13 -18.24
C MET A 151 16.20 -4.02 -17.61
N ARG A 152 16.56 -2.80 -17.22
CA ARG A 152 17.87 -2.50 -16.64
C ARG A 152 18.10 -3.25 -15.34
N LYS A 153 19.25 -3.94 -15.25
CA LYS A 153 19.62 -4.78 -14.10
C LYS A 153 20.03 -3.98 -12.85
N ASP A 154 20.44 -2.73 -13.03
CA ASP A 154 20.76 -1.77 -11.96
C ASP A 154 19.55 -0.96 -11.49
N ARG A 155 18.36 -1.26 -12.03
CA ARG A 155 17.10 -0.60 -11.70
C ARG A 155 16.09 -1.60 -11.17
N MET A 156 15.02 -1.07 -10.60
CA MET A 156 13.90 -1.82 -10.07
C MET A 156 12.59 -1.07 -10.35
N SER A 157 11.47 -1.67 -9.97
CA SER A 157 10.14 -1.07 -10.02
C SER A 157 9.39 -1.35 -8.73
N PRO A 158 8.66 -0.37 -8.16
CA PRO A 158 7.60 -0.67 -7.21
C PRO A 158 6.51 -1.50 -7.90
N THR A 159 5.68 -2.17 -7.10
CA THR A 159 4.46 -2.84 -7.60
C THR A 159 3.25 -1.91 -7.52
N PRO A 160 2.24 -2.06 -8.40
CA PRO A 160 2.00 -3.16 -9.32
C PRO A 160 2.81 -3.11 -10.63
N VAL A 161 3.25 -4.28 -11.11
CA VAL A 161 3.92 -4.45 -12.41
C VAL A 161 3.17 -5.44 -13.29
N LEU A 162 2.94 -5.08 -14.55
CA LEU A 162 2.18 -5.88 -15.53
C LEU A 162 3.12 -6.58 -16.51
N TYR A 163 2.91 -7.88 -16.73
CA TYR A 163 3.63 -8.71 -17.69
C TYR A 163 2.66 -9.30 -18.72
N ASP A 164 2.97 -9.21 -20.00
CA ASP A 164 2.11 -9.58 -21.11
C ASP A 164 2.87 -10.51 -22.09
N ASN A 165 2.44 -11.76 -22.23
CA ASN A 165 2.97 -12.68 -23.24
C ASN A 165 2.15 -12.69 -24.55
N LYS A 166 1.37 -11.64 -24.80
CA LYS A 166 0.42 -11.43 -25.91
C LYS A 166 -0.83 -12.30 -25.85
N LYS A 167 -0.82 -13.43 -25.12
CA LYS A 167 -1.98 -14.31 -24.91
C LYS A 167 -2.66 -14.02 -23.56
N TYR A 168 -1.86 -13.83 -22.53
CA TYR A 168 -2.25 -13.66 -21.14
C TYR A 168 -1.46 -12.54 -20.50
N LYS A 169 -2.09 -11.91 -19.50
CA LYS A 169 -1.48 -10.88 -18.68
C LYS A 169 -1.39 -11.35 -17.23
N VAL A 170 -0.30 -10.94 -16.57
CA VAL A 170 -0.01 -11.19 -15.17
C VAL A 170 0.32 -9.87 -14.49
N LEU A 171 -0.47 -9.43 -13.52
CA LEU A 171 -0.17 -8.25 -12.69
C LEU A 171 0.35 -8.72 -11.32
N ILE A 172 1.60 -8.40 -10.99
CA ILE A 172 2.22 -8.74 -9.71
C ILE A 172 2.09 -7.56 -8.75
N SER A 173 1.63 -7.82 -7.53
CA SER A 173 1.60 -6.86 -6.43
C SER A 173 1.49 -7.56 -5.07
N GLU A 174 1.25 -6.80 -4.00
CA GLU A 174 1.14 -7.29 -2.63
C GLU A 174 -0.08 -6.74 -1.89
N ALA A 175 -0.46 -7.41 -0.81
CA ALA A 175 -1.58 -7.01 0.05
C ALA A 175 -1.32 -7.37 1.51
N ASP A 176 -2.10 -6.77 2.43
CA ASP A 176 -1.92 -6.98 3.88
C ASP A 176 -0.52 -6.53 4.38
N LEU A 177 0.01 -5.43 3.82
CA LEU A 177 1.34 -4.91 4.12
C LEU A 177 1.36 -4.20 5.48
N TYR A 178 1.77 -4.95 6.51
CA TYR A 178 1.97 -4.44 7.87
C TYR A 178 3.35 -4.85 8.37
N ASP A 179 4.04 -3.96 9.08
CA ASP A 179 5.29 -4.26 9.79
C ASP A 179 6.31 -5.06 8.94
N TYR A 180 6.44 -4.67 7.67
CA TYR A 180 7.29 -5.29 6.66
C TYR A 180 7.53 -4.26 5.53
N PRO A 181 8.69 -4.25 4.85
CA PRO A 181 8.94 -3.31 3.75
C PRO A 181 8.15 -3.65 2.47
N CYS A 182 7.94 -2.65 1.62
CA CYS A 182 7.22 -2.80 0.36
C CYS A 182 7.99 -3.65 -0.66
N LEU A 183 7.24 -4.32 -1.53
CA LEU A 183 7.71 -5.10 -2.65
C LEU A 183 8.15 -4.21 -3.81
N PHE A 184 9.41 -4.37 -4.18
CA PHE A 184 9.91 -3.96 -5.48
C PHE A 184 10.34 -5.19 -6.25
N VAL A 185 10.41 -5.08 -7.57
CA VAL A 185 10.88 -6.15 -8.46
C VAL A 185 11.99 -5.64 -9.36
N LYS A 186 12.94 -6.50 -9.71
CA LYS A 186 14.00 -6.22 -10.67
C LYS A 186 14.23 -7.39 -11.62
N GLY A 187 14.89 -7.14 -12.74
CA GLY A 187 15.14 -8.15 -13.77
C GLY A 187 16.09 -9.23 -13.28
N ALA A 188 15.73 -10.48 -13.50
CA ALA A 188 16.46 -11.67 -13.05
C ALA A 188 16.73 -12.64 -14.22
N GLY A 189 17.26 -12.10 -15.32
CA GLY A 189 17.41 -12.80 -16.60
C GLY A 189 16.32 -12.39 -17.61
N ASP A 190 16.22 -13.11 -18.72
CA ASP A 190 15.43 -12.66 -19.88
C ASP A 190 13.91 -12.78 -19.68
N LYS A 191 13.48 -13.63 -18.74
CA LYS A 191 12.08 -13.99 -18.52
C LYS A 191 11.71 -14.04 -17.04
N ALA A 192 12.51 -13.44 -16.17
CA ALA A 192 12.25 -13.53 -14.74
C ALA A 192 12.48 -12.20 -14.03
N VAL A 193 11.82 -12.07 -12.88
CA VAL A 193 12.04 -10.99 -11.93
C VAL A 193 12.23 -11.55 -10.52
N ASP A 194 13.05 -10.85 -9.75
CA ASP A 194 13.27 -11.10 -8.32
C ASP A 194 12.72 -9.94 -7.51
N ALA A 195 12.15 -10.26 -6.35
CA ALA A 195 11.81 -9.26 -5.36
C ALA A 195 13.06 -8.60 -4.75
N VAL A 196 12.94 -7.32 -4.44
CA VAL A 196 13.91 -6.53 -3.70
C VAL A 196 13.18 -5.63 -2.69
N PHE A 197 13.84 -5.34 -1.59
CA PHE A 197 13.24 -4.68 -0.43
C PHE A 197 14.20 -3.64 0.15
N ALA A 198 13.64 -2.55 0.66
CA ALA A 198 14.39 -1.59 1.45
C ALA A 198 14.88 -2.23 2.77
N LYS A 199 16.08 -1.85 3.19
CA LYS A 199 16.61 -2.24 4.50
C LYS A 199 16.01 -1.37 5.61
N VAL A 200 16.06 -1.88 6.84
CA VAL A 200 15.62 -1.09 8.01
C VAL A 200 16.61 0.05 8.25
N PRO A 201 16.17 1.33 8.26
CA PRO A 201 17.02 2.44 8.67
C PRO A 201 17.30 2.38 10.18
N LEU A 202 18.57 2.59 10.56
CA LEU A 202 19.05 2.59 11.95
C LEU A 202 19.41 3.99 12.45
N LYS A 203 19.76 4.90 11.54
CA LYS A 203 20.12 6.27 11.89
C LYS A 203 19.65 7.22 10.80
N TYR A 204 19.11 8.34 11.24
CA TYR A 204 18.66 9.43 10.39
C TYR A 204 19.50 10.69 10.63
N GLY A 205 19.69 11.45 9.57
CA GLY A 205 20.23 12.81 9.57
C GLY A 205 19.20 13.80 9.01
N PRO A 206 19.42 15.11 9.22
CA PRO A 206 18.52 16.15 8.71
C PRO A 206 18.47 16.14 7.17
N ASN A 207 17.28 16.33 6.60
CA ASN A 207 17.07 16.51 5.16
C ASN A 207 15.91 17.47 4.88
N GLY A 208 16.11 18.74 5.22
CA GLY A 208 15.06 19.75 5.15
C GLY A 208 13.97 19.53 6.20
N ASP A 209 12.81 20.10 5.93
CA ASP A 209 11.59 20.08 6.77
C ASP A 209 10.56 19.04 6.32
N ARG A 210 10.82 18.34 5.20
CA ARG A 210 9.90 17.35 4.61
C ARG A 210 10.45 15.92 4.65
N SER A 211 11.73 15.73 4.93
CA SER A 211 12.38 14.43 4.81
C SER A 211 13.49 14.25 5.85
N LEU A 212 13.93 12.99 5.99
CA LEU A 212 15.12 12.62 6.74
C LEU A 212 16.05 11.83 5.83
N LYS A 213 17.36 12.11 5.93
CA LYS A 213 18.38 11.33 5.24
C LYS A 213 18.64 10.06 6.02
N VAL A 214 18.53 8.89 5.38
CA VAL A 214 19.00 7.64 5.98
C VAL A 214 20.53 7.65 5.96
N GLU A 215 21.15 7.69 7.15
CA GLU A 215 22.62 7.69 7.30
C GLU A 215 23.20 6.30 7.52
N LYS A 216 22.38 5.39 8.06
CA LYS A 216 22.79 4.01 8.34
C LYS A 216 21.59 3.09 8.22
N GLU A 217 21.81 1.95 7.58
CA GLU A 217 20.84 0.86 7.46
C GLU A 217 21.31 -0.37 8.23
N ALA A 218 20.36 -1.26 8.53
CA ALA A 218 20.62 -2.58 9.09
C ALA A 218 21.00 -3.59 8.00
N ASP A 219 21.52 -4.75 8.43
CA ASP A 219 21.74 -5.90 7.55
C ASP A 219 20.47 -6.77 7.37
N TYR A 220 19.30 -6.21 7.72
CA TYR A 220 18.00 -6.86 7.61
C TYR A 220 16.95 -5.91 7.05
N ILE A 221 15.92 -6.48 6.41
CA ILE A 221 14.81 -5.76 5.78
C ILE A 221 13.63 -5.57 6.72
N ALA A 222 13.49 -6.43 7.74
CA ALA A 222 12.47 -6.28 8.78
C ALA A 222 12.93 -6.90 10.11
N LYS A 223 12.47 -6.33 11.23
CA LYS A 223 12.52 -6.96 12.57
C LYS A 223 11.13 -6.91 13.19
N THR A 224 10.55 -8.07 13.47
CA THR A 224 9.12 -8.21 13.81
C THR A 224 8.89 -9.27 14.89
N ASN A 225 7.69 -9.27 15.50
CA ASN A 225 7.19 -10.44 16.24
C ASN A 225 7.31 -11.73 15.41
N GLY A 226 7.71 -12.82 16.05
CA GLY A 226 7.97 -14.10 15.40
C GLY A 226 6.73 -14.94 15.13
N THR A 227 5.60 -14.66 15.79
CA THR A 227 4.32 -15.30 15.50
C THR A 227 3.42 -14.34 14.73
N ARG A 228 3.34 -14.51 13.41
CA ARG A 228 2.58 -13.61 12.53
C ARG A 228 2.39 -14.19 11.12
N SER A 229 1.54 -13.52 10.35
CA SER A 229 1.52 -13.63 8.89
C SER A 229 2.39 -12.52 8.27
N PHE A 230 3.01 -12.83 7.14
CA PHE A 230 3.70 -11.87 6.27
C PHE A 230 2.77 -11.39 5.15
N PRO A 231 3.09 -10.28 4.46
CA PRO A 231 2.27 -9.77 3.37
C PRO A 231 2.02 -10.82 2.29
N TRP A 232 0.87 -10.73 1.63
CA TRP A 232 0.57 -11.56 0.47
C TRP A 232 1.37 -11.10 -0.74
N ARG A 233 1.98 -12.04 -1.46
CA ARG A 233 2.40 -11.86 -2.86
C ARG A 233 1.27 -12.36 -3.74
N PHE A 234 0.73 -11.53 -4.61
CA PHE A 234 -0.36 -11.95 -5.49
C PHE A 234 -0.11 -11.63 -6.95
N LEU A 235 -0.76 -12.42 -7.79
CA LEU A 235 -0.70 -12.35 -9.24
C LEU A 235 -2.13 -12.34 -9.74
N VAL A 236 -2.58 -11.23 -10.32
CA VAL A 236 -3.81 -11.21 -11.14
C VAL A 236 -3.46 -11.87 -12.47
N ILE A 237 -4.26 -12.84 -12.91
CA ILE A 237 -4.02 -13.60 -14.13
C ILE A 237 -5.25 -13.50 -15.01
N THR A 238 -5.07 -13.09 -16.26
CA THR A 238 -6.21 -12.82 -17.15
C THR A 238 -5.88 -13.00 -18.63
N ASP A 239 -6.89 -13.34 -19.43
CA ASP A 239 -6.93 -13.26 -20.89
C ASP A 239 -7.73 -12.04 -21.40
N LYS A 240 -8.22 -11.18 -20.49
CA LYS A 240 -9.05 -10.01 -20.77
C LYS A 240 -8.59 -8.81 -19.96
N ASP A 241 -8.15 -7.77 -20.64
CA ASP A 241 -7.58 -6.57 -20.02
C ASP A 241 -8.50 -5.92 -18.99
N LYS A 242 -9.82 -5.91 -19.24
CA LYS A 242 -10.82 -5.36 -18.30
C LYS A 242 -10.79 -6.00 -16.91
N GLN A 243 -10.32 -7.25 -16.80
CA GLN A 243 -10.26 -7.93 -15.50
C GLN A 243 -9.15 -7.36 -14.61
N ILE A 244 -8.13 -6.70 -15.18
CA ILE A 244 -7.10 -6.00 -14.40
C ILE A 244 -7.71 -4.87 -13.56
N PRO A 245 -8.38 -3.84 -14.12
CA PRO A 245 -9.00 -2.81 -13.30
C PRO A 245 -10.23 -3.29 -12.54
N GLU A 246 -10.88 -4.40 -12.92
CA GLU A 246 -12.02 -4.96 -12.17
C GLU A 246 -11.59 -5.71 -10.89
N ASN A 247 -10.38 -6.29 -10.85
CA ASN A 247 -9.94 -7.18 -9.75
C ASN A 247 -10.03 -6.52 -8.36
N GLU A 248 -10.31 -7.33 -7.33
CA GLU A 248 -10.40 -6.86 -5.93
C GLU A 248 -9.41 -7.59 -5.01
N MET A 249 -8.28 -8.06 -5.56
CA MET A 249 -7.32 -8.92 -4.85
C MET A 249 -6.77 -8.27 -3.58
N VAL A 250 -6.39 -6.99 -3.64
CA VAL A 250 -5.88 -6.24 -2.47
C VAL A 250 -6.87 -6.30 -1.30
N TYR A 251 -8.15 -6.03 -1.57
CA TYR A 251 -9.18 -6.08 -0.54
C TYR A 251 -9.48 -7.52 -0.07
N LYS A 252 -9.60 -8.49 -1.00
CA LYS A 252 -9.86 -9.92 -0.68
C LYS A 252 -8.77 -10.56 0.20
N LEU A 253 -7.53 -10.09 0.07
CA LEU A 253 -6.35 -10.63 0.76
C LEU A 253 -6.01 -9.89 2.06
N SER A 254 -6.47 -8.64 2.22
CA SER A 254 -6.15 -7.83 3.39
C SER A 254 -6.94 -8.22 4.64
N THR A 255 -6.34 -7.98 5.80
CA THR A 255 -7.02 -8.11 7.09
C THR A 255 -8.31 -7.30 7.11
N SER A 256 -9.40 -7.91 7.58
CA SER A 256 -10.71 -7.25 7.65
C SER A 256 -10.70 -6.04 8.59
N ASN A 257 -11.67 -5.15 8.44
CA ASN A 257 -11.83 -3.96 9.29
C ASN A 257 -11.72 -4.30 10.79
N GLN A 258 -10.92 -3.51 11.51
CA GLN A 258 -10.68 -3.65 12.95
C GLN A 258 -11.44 -2.61 13.80
N LEU A 259 -12.12 -1.65 13.16
CA LEU A 259 -12.90 -0.62 13.84
C LEU A 259 -14.28 -1.14 14.23
N LYS A 260 -14.71 -0.83 15.46
CA LYS A 260 -16.04 -1.18 15.97
C LYS A 260 -17.13 -0.21 15.49
N ASP A 261 -16.82 1.08 15.52
CA ASP A 261 -17.69 2.13 14.99
C ASP A 261 -17.05 2.75 13.75
N THR A 262 -17.84 2.84 12.69
CA THR A 262 -17.47 3.35 11.38
C THR A 262 -18.48 4.37 10.85
N GLN A 263 -19.50 4.74 11.63
CA GLN A 263 -20.54 5.68 11.19
C GLN A 263 -19.99 7.09 10.94
N TRP A 264 -18.91 7.45 11.63
CA TRP A 264 -18.21 8.72 11.47
C TRP A 264 -17.43 8.82 10.14
N ILE A 265 -17.13 7.69 9.49
CA ILE A 265 -16.38 7.65 8.24
C ILE A 265 -17.32 8.07 7.09
N LYS A 266 -17.16 9.32 6.64
CA LYS A 266 -17.98 9.91 5.57
C LYS A 266 -17.12 10.20 4.34
N PRO A 267 -17.16 9.38 3.27
CA PRO A 267 -16.45 9.71 2.03
C PRO A 267 -17.07 10.96 1.38
N GLY A 268 -16.28 11.69 0.61
CA GLY A 268 -16.75 12.89 -0.07
C GLY A 268 -15.67 13.58 -0.89
N GLN A 269 -16.08 14.57 -1.67
CA GLN A 269 -15.18 15.40 -2.47
C GLN A 269 -14.63 16.57 -1.64
N VAL A 270 -13.48 17.09 -2.04
CA VAL A 270 -12.87 18.32 -1.52
C VAL A 270 -12.85 19.39 -2.61
N THR A 271 -13.00 20.66 -2.25
CA THR A 271 -12.42 21.75 -3.06
C THR A 271 -10.93 21.81 -2.78
N TRP A 272 -10.09 21.79 -3.82
CA TRP A 272 -8.64 21.68 -3.68
C TRP A 272 -7.94 22.90 -4.29
N GLU A 273 -7.45 23.77 -3.41
CA GLU A 273 -6.87 25.05 -3.75
C GLU A 273 -5.41 24.96 -4.22
N TRP A 274 -4.65 23.96 -3.73
CA TRP A 274 -3.22 23.83 -4.04
C TRP A 274 -2.95 23.63 -5.52
N TRP A 275 -3.77 22.82 -6.20
CA TRP A 275 -3.57 22.45 -7.61
C TRP A 275 -3.53 23.67 -8.55
N HIS A 276 -4.29 24.71 -8.25
CA HIS A 276 -4.30 25.97 -8.99
C HIS A 276 -3.74 27.15 -8.15
N ASN A 277 -2.94 26.83 -7.12
CA ASN A 277 -2.23 27.76 -6.25
C ASN A 277 -3.10 28.86 -5.60
N ALA A 278 -4.29 28.48 -5.15
CA ALA A 278 -5.28 29.37 -4.53
C ALA A 278 -5.66 30.62 -5.36
N TYR A 279 -5.40 30.61 -6.67
CA TYR A 279 -5.71 31.71 -7.58
C TYR A 279 -7.19 31.69 -7.99
N VAL A 280 -8.04 32.32 -7.18
CA VAL A 280 -9.42 32.66 -7.56
C VAL A 280 -9.45 33.98 -8.34
N TYR A 281 -10.38 34.10 -9.29
CA TYR A 281 -10.54 35.26 -10.17
C TYR A 281 -11.97 35.81 -10.09
N GLY A 282 -12.15 37.08 -10.44
CA GLY A 282 -13.47 37.74 -10.41
C GLY A 282 -13.99 38.02 -9.00
N VAL A 283 -13.09 38.09 -8.01
CA VAL A 283 -13.39 38.42 -6.60
C VAL A 283 -12.86 39.81 -6.25
N ASP A 284 -13.38 40.40 -5.17
CA ASP A 284 -13.04 41.74 -4.66
C ASP A 284 -11.95 41.73 -3.57
N PHE A 285 -11.34 40.57 -3.30
CA PHE A 285 -10.22 40.38 -2.38
C PHE A 285 -8.99 39.81 -3.10
N LYS A 286 -7.82 39.93 -2.48
CA LYS A 286 -6.58 39.34 -3.01
C LYS A 286 -6.55 37.83 -2.72
N SER A 287 -6.54 37.02 -3.78
CA SER A 287 -6.45 35.56 -3.69
C SER A 287 -5.15 35.09 -3.05
N GLY A 288 -5.22 33.98 -2.31
CA GLY A 288 -4.07 33.31 -1.71
C GLY A 288 -4.46 32.47 -0.48
N TYR A 289 -3.49 32.04 0.31
CA TYR A 289 -3.71 31.26 1.52
C TYR A 289 -4.17 32.14 2.70
N ASN A 290 -5.35 32.76 2.56
CA ASN A 290 -5.89 33.75 3.50
C ASN A 290 -7.38 33.53 3.81
N GLN A 291 -7.88 34.24 4.82
CA GLN A 291 -9.25 34.11 5.33
C GLN A 291 -10.33 34.21 4.24
N ASP A 292 -10.29 35.22 3.38
CA ASP A 292 -11.35 35.49 2.39
C ASP A 292 -11.39 34.41 1.30
N THR A 293 -10.21 33.94 0.88
CA THR A 293 -10.10 32.87 -0.12
C THR A 293 -10.68 31.56 0.41
N TYR A 294 -10.44 31.21 1.68
CA TYR A 294 -11.05 30.01 2.26
C TYR A 294 -12.55 30.15 2.51
N LYS A 295 -13.06 31.33 2.88
CA LYS A 295 -14.51 31.59 2.91
C LYS A 295 -15.14 31.39 1.54
N TYR A 296 -14.48 31.87 0.48
CA TYR A 296 -14.92 31.64 -0.90
C TYR A 296 -15.01 30.15 -1.25
N TYR A 297 -14.02 29.33 -0.89
CA TYR A 297 -14.10 27.88 -1.11
C TYR A 297 -15.20 27.22 -0.28
N ILE A 298 -15.40 27.64 0.97
CA ILE A 298 -16.50 27.14 1.81
C ILE A 298 -17.85 27.45 1.15
N ASP A 299 -18.04 28.66 0.63
CA ASP A 299 -19.28 29.05 -0.06
C ASP A 299 -19.47 28.28 -1.37
N PHE A 300 -18.41 28.10 -2.15
CA PHE A 300 -18.43 27.26 -3.34
C PHE A 300 -18.82 25.82 -2.99
N ALA A 301 -18.16 25.23 -2.00
CA ALA A 301 -18.41 23.87 -1.55
C ALA A 301 -19.86 23.70 -1.10
N SER A 302 -20.36 24.63 -0.27
CA SER A 302 -21.74 24.65 0.20
C SER A 302 -22.75 24.74 -0.94
N LYS A 303 -22.52 25.65 -1.89
CA LYS A 303 -23.39 25.85 -3.06
C LYS A 303 -23.51 24.59 -3.92
N PHE A 304 -22.44 23.81 -4.07
CA PHE A 304 -22.39 22.62 -4.92
C PHE A 304 -22.51 21.30 -4.16
N GLY A 305 -22.78 21.34 -2.84
CA GLY A 305 -22.94 20.13 -2.03
C GLY A 305 -21.64 19.34 -1.84
N ILE A 306 -20.48 19.99 -1.92
CA ILE A 306 -19.17 19.39 -1.65
C ILE A 306 -18.96 19.41 -0.12
N PRO A 307 -18.79 18.25 0.53
CA PRO A 307 -18.80 18.18 2.00
C PRO A 307 -17.54 18.72 2.67
N TYR A 308 -16.44 18.85 1.92
CA TYR A 308 -15.14 19.23 2.45
C TYR A 308 -14.47 20.35 1.66
N ILE A 309 -13.72 21.19 2.37
CA ILE A 309 -12.56 21.87 1.79
C ILE A 309 -11.30 21.24 2.35
N ILE A 310 -10.23 21.20 1.57
CA ILE A 310 -8.89 20.99 2.10
C ILE A 310 -8.20 22.34 2.23
N MET A 311 -7.44 22.51 3.30
CA MET A 311 -6.46 23.58 3.45
C MET A 311 -5.07 22.92 3.37
N ASP A 312 -4.46 23.03 2.21
CA ASP A 312 -3.21 22.40 1.82
C ASP A 312 -1.99 23.18 2.36
N GLU A 313 -0.79 22.85 1.87
CA GLU A 313 0.43 23.56 2.23
C GLU A 313 0.26 25.08 2.09
N GLY A 314 0.39 25.77 3.24
CA GLY A 314 0.20 27.21 3.34
C GLY A 314 -0.74 27.61 4.48
N TRP A 315 -1.60 26.71 4.98
CA TRP A 315 -2.52 27.06 6.08
C TRP A 315 -1.81 27.26 7.42
N ALA A 316 -0.74 26.51 7.69
CA ALA A 316 0.01 26.52 8.94
C ALA A 316 1.08 27.62 8.96
N LYS A 317 1.52 28.02 10.15
CA LYS A 317 2.59 29.01 10.36
C LYS A 317 3.92 28.58 9.73
N THR A 318 4.25 27.29 9.85
CA THR A 318 5.36 26.64 9.16
C THR A 318 4.97 25.19 8.85
N THR A 319 5.69 24.54 7.94
CA THR A 319 5.55 23.12 7.59
C THR A 319 5.77 22.15 8.75
N MET A 320 6.35 22.63 9.85
CA MET A 320 6.69 21.87 11.06
C MET A 320 5.79 22.21 12.26
N ASN A 321 4.91 23.21 12.15
CA ASN A 321 4.00 23.63 13.23
C ASN A 321 2.58 23.14 12.92
N PRO A 322 2.10 22.07 13.56
CA PRO A 322 0.78 21.52 13.27
C PRO A 322 -0.36 22.20 14.05
N PHE A 323 -0.08 23.24 14.83
CA PHE A 323 -1.05 23.83 15.76
C PHE A 323 -1.43 25.29 15.43
N GLU A 324 -0.50 26.06 14.88
CA GLU A 324 -0.73 27.49 14.60
C GLU A 324 -0.99 27.72 13.11
N PRO A 325 -2.09 28.39 12.73
CA PRO A 325 -2.30 28.82 11.36
C PRO A 325 -1.32 29.94 10.97
N ASN A 326 -1.20 30.21 9.68
CA ASN A 326 -0.47 31.38 9.18
C ASN A 326 -1.14 32.69 9.67
N PRO A 327 -0.42 33.84 9.68
CA PRO A 327 -0.93 35.08 10.24
C PRO A 327 -2.17 35.69 9.56
N THR A 328 -2.54 35.20 8.38
CA THR A 328 -3.67 35.70 7.58
C THR A 328 -4.94 34.85 7.71
N ILE A 329 -4.91 33.83 8.57
CA ILE A 329 -6.00 32.87 8.76
C ILE A 329 -6.43 32.85 10.23
N ASN A 330 -7.75 32.95 10.44
CA ASN A 330 -8.37 32.58 11.70
C ASN A 330 -9.07 31.21 11.52
N LEU A 331 -8.34 30.14 11.85
CA LEU A 331 -8.82 28.77 11.61
C LEU A 331 -10.12 28.47 12.37
N GLN A 332 -10.26 28.93 13.61
CA GLN A 332 -11.47 28.68 14.41
C GLN A 332 -12.69 29.38 13.80
N GLU A 333 -12.52 30.57 13.23
CA GLU A 333 -13.57 31.26 12.49
C GLU A 333 -13.94 30.52 11.20
N LEU A 334 -12.97 30.01 10.44
CA LEU A 334 -13.25 29.22 9.23
C LEU A 334 -13.99 27.92 9.57
N ILE A 335 -13.60 27.24 10.64
CA ILE A 335 -14.30 26.05 11.14
C ILE A 335 -15.74 26.40 11.52
N ALA A 336 -15.95 27.49 12.26
CA ALA A 336 -17.29 27.94 12.64
C ALA A 336 -18.12 28.30 11.40
N TYR A 337 -17.54 29.01 10.43
CA TYR A 337 -18.20 29.38 9.17
C TYR A 337 -18.58 28.14 8.35
N GLY A 338 -17.65 27.19 8.18
CA GLY A 338 -17.89 25.91 7.52
C GLY A 338 -19.05 25.15 8.13
N LYS A 339 -19.15 25.11 9.46
CA LYS A 339 -20.30 24.50 10.17
C LYS A 339 -21.63 25.14 9.78
N THR A 340 -21.71 26.47 9.66
CA THR A 340 -22.94 27.16 9.20
C THR A 340 -23.31 26.84 7.74
N LYS A 341 -22.33 26.36 6.97
CA LYS A 341 -22.44 26.05 5.54
C LYS A 341 -22.52 24.55 5.25
N ASN A 342 -22.53 23.72 6.30
CA ASN A 342 -22.46 22.25 6.21
C ASN A 342 -21.22 21.75 5.43
N VAL A 343 -20.09 22.43 5.59
CA VAL A 343 -18.81 22.09 4.97
C VAL A 343 -17.77 21.91 6.07
N LYS A 344 -17.07 20.77 6.07
CA LYS A 344 -15.99 20.50 7.04
C LYS A 344 -14.61 20.78 6.44
N ILE A 345 -13.64 21.01 7.30
CA ILE A 345 -12.27 21.31 6.90
C ILE A 345 -11.38 20.08 7.09
N MET A 346 -10.53 19.81 6.10
CA MET A 346 -9.38 18.92 6.19
C MET A 346 -8.08 19.74 6.15
N LEU A 347 -7.05 19.34 6.90
CA LEU A 347 -5.79 20.08 6.99
C LEU A 347 -4.61 19.25 6.48
N TRP A 348 -3.71 19.87 5.73
CA TRP A 348 -2.49 19.25 5.25
C TRP A 348 -1.34 19.31 6.27
N PHE A 349 -0.50 18.28 6.32
CA PHE A 349 0.68 18.20 7.18
C PHE A 349 1.82 17.47 6.47
N THR A 350 3.06 17.84 6.78
CA THR A 350 4.20 16.95 6.54
C THR A 350 4.13 15.76 7.51
N TRP A 351 4.60 14.59 7.09
CA TRP A 351 4.69 13.44 7.99
C TRP A 351 5.57 13.71 9.22
N LEU A 352 6.60 14.56 9.09
CA LEU A 352 7.46 14.95 10.21
C LEU A 352 6.72 15.80 11.24
N ALA A 353 5.85 16.72 10.82
CA ALA A 353 5.04 17.49 11.75
C ALA A 353 4.12 16.58 12.56
N VAL A 354 3.52 15.56 11.92
CA VAL A 354 2.67 14.57 12.60
C VAL A 354 3.47 13.65 13.51
N GLU A 355 4.58 13.07 13.02
CA GLU A 355 5.41 12.14 13.81
C GLU A 355 5.96 12.81 15.08
N ASN A 356 6.38 14.07 15.00
CA ASN A 356 6.89 14.80 16.15
C ASN A 356 5.80 15.31 17.10
N ASN A 357 4.53 15.32 16.68
CA ASN A 357 3.41 15.89 17.44
C ASN A 357 2.17 15.00 17.36
N PHE A 358 2.32 13.72 17.69
CA PHE A 358 1.25 12.73 17.50
C PHE A 358 -0.03 13.04 18.30
N ASN A 359 0.06 13.85 19.35
CA ASN A 359 -1.09 14.39 20.09
C ASN A 359 -1.93 15.41 19.30
N VAL A 360 -1.53 15.78 18.08
CA VAL A 360 -2.28 16.68 17.20
C VAL A 360 -3.69 16.13 16.91
N PHE A 361 -3.87 14.81 16.80
CA PHE A 361 -5.17 14.21 16.49
C PHE A 361 -6.25 14.56 17.52
N GLU A 362 -5.92 14.58 18.82
CA GLU A 362 -6.84 15.00 19.88
C GLU A 362 -7.24 16.48 19.72
N THR A 363 -6.28 17.33 19.38
CA THR A 363 -6.53 18.76 19.14
C THR A 363 -7.43 18.97 17.92
N LEU A 364 -7.19 18.23 16.83
CA LEU A 364 -7.97 18.30 15.60
C LEU A 364 -9.42 17.87 15.81
N GLU A 365 -9.64 16.81 16.59
CA GLU A 365 -10.99 16.38 16.99
C GLU A 365 -11.71 17.46 17.80
N LYS A 366 -11.03 18.07 18.78
CA LYS A 366 -11.59 19.17 19.59
C LYS A 366 -11.97 20.39 18.75
N TRP A 367 -11.18 20.71 17.72
CA TRP A 367 -11.50 21.78 16.79
C TRP A 367 -12.68 21.41 15.88
N GLY A 368 -12.89 20.13 15.62
CA GLY A 368 -13.90 19.62 14.69
C GLY A 368 -13.40 19.55 13.25
N ILE A 369 -12.09 19.36 13.06
CA ILE A 369 -11.48 19.02 11.78
C ILE A 369 -11.96 17.62 11.36
N ALA A 370 -12.28 17.44 10.07
CA ALA A 370 -12.82 16.18 9.57
C ALA A 370 -11.73 15.18 9.18
N GLY A 371 -10.54 15.66 8.84
CA GLY A 371 -9.49 14.84 8.29
C GLY A 371 -8.17 15.56 8.12
N VAL A 372 -7.15 14.77 7.81
CA VAL A 372 -5.81 15.24 7.52
C VAL A 372 -5.33 14.68 6.19
N LYS A 373 -4.58 15.49 5.44
CA LYS A 373 -3.73 15.04 4.33
C LYS A 373 -2.29 15.03 4.82
N ILE A 374 -1.61 13.89 4.79
CA ILE A 374 -0.25 13.74 5.31
C ILE A 374 0.66 13.38 4.15
N ASP A 375 1.76 14.12 4.00
CA ASP A 375 2.57 14.12 2.79
C ASP A 375 4.07 13.87 3.05
N PHE A 376 4.79 13.58 1.96
CA PHE A 376 6.25 13.47 1.87
C PHE A 376 6.88 12.31 2.66
N MET A 377 6.16 11.20 2.85
CA MET A 377 6.74 10.01 3.49
C MET A 377 7.88 9.43 2.67
N ASP A 378 7.72 9.32 1.35
CA ASP A 378 8.73 8.98 0.33
C ASP A 378 9.65 7.82 0.74
N ARG A 379 9.08 6.80 1.38
CA ARG A 379 9.84 5.69 1.97
C ARG A 379 9.03 4.41 1.96
N SER A 380 9.73 3.33 1.64
CA SER A 380 9.15 1.98 1.48
C SER A 380 9.63 0.96 2.51
N ASP A 381 10.44 1.40 3.48
CA ASP A 381 11.00 0.54 4.51
C ASP A 381 9.99 0.22 5.62
N GLN A 382 10.30 -0.82 6.41
CA GLN A 382 9.44 -1.31 7.49
C GLN A 382 9.00 -0.20 8.45
N TRP A 383 9.88 0.76 8.77
CA TRP A 383 9.55 1.82 9.72
C TRP A 383 8.46 2.73 9.16
N MET A 384 8.54 3.07 7.87
CA MET A 384 7.52 3.90 7.25
C MET A 384 6.20 3.17 7.08
N VAL A 385 6.21 1.88 6.71
CA VAL A 385 4.99 1.03 6.70
C VAL A 385 4.31 1.02 8.08
N ASN A 386 5.11 0.96 9.15
CA ASN A 386 4.61 1.06 10.53
C ASN A 386 4.04 2.44 10.87
N TYR A 387 4.61 3.53 10.33
CA TYR A 387 4.09 4.88 10.50
C TYR A 387 2.65 5.00 9.97
N TYR A 388 2.35 4.54 8.75
CA TYR A 388 0.98 4.54 8.21
C TYR A 388 -0.01 3.85 9.15
N THR A 389 0.37 2.70 9.70
CA THR A 389 -0.48 1.94 10.62
C THR A 389 -0.68 2.66 11.95
N ARG A 390 0.37 3.30 12.49
CA ARG A 390 0.26 4.11 13.72
C ARG A 390 -0.69 5.28 13.50
N VAL A 391 -0.49 6.05 12.44
CA VAL A 391 -1.32 7.20 12.07
C VAL A 391 -2.78 6.79 11.89
N ALA A 392 -3.06 5.76 11.09
CA ALA A 392 -4.43 5.31 10.84
C ALA A 392 -5.14 4.89 12.14
N LYS A 393 -4.43 4.23 13.07
CA LYS A 393 -4.96 3.86 14.38
C LYS A 393 -5.26 5.07 15.25
N GLU A 394 -4.36 6.06 15.29
CA GLU A 394 -4.54 7.24 16.11
C GLU A 394 -5.64 8.16 15.59
N ALA A 395 -5.64 8.42 14.29
CA ALA A 395 -6.68 9.19 13.63
C ALA A 395 -8.07 8.55 13.85
N ALA A 396 -8.17 7.22 13.79
CA ALA A 396 -9.42 6.51 14.05
C ALA A 396 -9.90 6.63 15.50
N LYS A 397 -9.01 6.75 16.50
CA LYS A 397 -9.43 7.02 17.90
C LYS A 397 -10.10 8.39 18.05
N HIS A 398 -9.73 9.32 17.18
CA HIS A 398 -10.14 10.72 17.19
C HIS A 398 -11.13 11.06 16.06
N HIS A 399 -11.68 10.05 15.39
CA HIS A 399 -12.66 10.21 14.31
C HIS A 399 -12.17 11.12 13.15
N ILE A 400 -10.88 11.09 12.86
CA ILE A 400 -10.21 11.87 11.83
C ILE A 400 -9.97 10.99 10.58
N LEU A 401 -10.41 11.45 9.42
CA LEU A 401 -10.07 10.84 8.12
C LEU A 401 -8.59 11.08 7.80
N VAL A 402 -7.94 10.15 7.10
CA VAL A 402 -6.56 10.32 6.66
C VAL A 402 -6.46 10.09 5.16
N ASP A 403 -5.86 11.06 4.49
CA ASP A 403 -5.40 10.99 3.11
C ASP A 403 -3.86 10.99 3.12
N PHE A 404 -3.23 10.01 2.48
CA PHE A 404 -1.78 9.87 2.45
C PHE A 404 -1.25 10.22 1.05
N HIS A 405 -0.32 11.18 1.00
CA HIS A 405 0.43 11.59 -0.19
C HIS A 405 1.93 11.33 0.00
N GLY A 406 2.72 11.33 -1.08
CA GLY A 406 4.12 10.87 -1.02
C GLY A 406 4.19 9.43 -0.48
N ALA A 407 3.22 8.60 -0.87
CA ALA A 407 2.94 7.29 -0.31
C ALA A 407 2.99 6.18 -1.37
N PHE A 408 2.99 4.93 -0.91
CA PHE A 408 3.07 3.72 -1.74
C PHE A 408 1.71 3.07 -2.00
#